data_AF-A0A2V5VCN9-F1
#
_entry.id   AF-A0A2V5VCN9-F1
#
_cell.length_a   1.000
_cell.length_b   1.000
_cell.length_c   1.000
_cell.angle_alpha   90.00
_cell.angle_beta   90.00
_cell.angle_gamma   90.00
#
_symmetry.space_group_name_H-M   'P 1'
#
loop_
_entity.id
_entity.type
_entity.pdbx_description
1 polymer ?
#
loop_
_entity_poly.entity_id
_entity_poly.type
_entity_poly.pdbx_seq_one_letter_code
_entity_poly.pdbx_strand_id
1 'polypeptide(L)'
;MDKASEAILALEPVTFRYKHELDPDGIPQFGLVAEDVEKVNPDLVARDANGKAYTVRYEAVNAMLLNEFLKEHRKVQELEKQVEKLTAGLQKVSTEVEMSRPASRTVLNNQ
;
A
#
# COMPACT_ATOMS: atom_id res chain seq x y z
N MET A 1 -1.08 15.87 -7.63
CA MET A 1 -1.10 14.44 -8.04
C MET A 1 -2.15 13.67 -7.23
N ASP A 2 -2.39 14.05 -5.98
CA ASP A 2 -3.57 13.74 -5.14
C ASP A 2 -4.30 12.45 -5.51
N LYS A 3 -5.50 12.51 -6.10
CA LYS A 3 -6.28 11.29 -6.40
C LYS A 3 -5.97 10.66 -7.76
N ALA A 4 -5.28 11.37 -8.66
CA ALA A 4 -5.06 10.90 -10.02
C ALA A 4 -4.18 9.64 -10.06
N SER A 5 -3.22 9.55 -9.15
CA SER A 5 -2.33 8.40 -9.02
C SER A 5 -2.96 7.20 -8.31
N GLU A 6 -4.11 7.33 -7.66
CA GLU A 6 -4.80 6.21 -7.00
C GLU A 6 -5.31 5.17 -8.01
N ALA A 7 -5.50 5.58 -9.27
CA ALA A 7 -5.89 4.67 -10.35
C ALA A 7 -4.90 3.50 -10.52
N ILE A 8 -3.61 3.69 -10.18
CA ILE A 8 -2.62 2.64 -10.32
C ILE A 8 -2.82 1.48 -9.32
N LEU A 9 -3.54 1.73 -8.22
CA LEU A 9 -3.80 0.74 -7.17
C LEU A 9 -4.79 -0.34 -7.64
N ALA A 10 -5.55 -0.07 -8.70
CA ALA A 10 -6.45 -1.02 -9.34
C ALA A 10 -5.81 -1.75 -10.54
N LEU A 11 -4.53 -1.48 -10.84
CA LEU A 11 -3.82 -2.19 -11.90
C LEU A 11 -3.35 -3.55 -11.42
N GLU A 12 -3.40 -4.54 -12.31
CA GLU A 12 -3.00 -5.92 -12.04
C GLU A 12 -1.71 -6.26 -12.80
N PRO A 13 -0.56 -6.35 -12.11
CA PRO A 13 0.69 -6.78 -12.73
C PRO A 13 0.60 -8.23 -13.18
N VAL A 14 1.20 -8.51 -14.34
CA VAL A 14 1.27 -9.86 -14.91
C VAL A 14 2.70 -10.28 -15.16
N THR A 15 2.91 -11.59 -15.16
CA THR A 15 4.12 -12.22 -15.69
C THR A 15 3.80 -12.80 -17.06
N PHE A 16 4.56 -12.43 -18.08
CA PHE A 16 4.35 -12.91 -19.44
C PHE A 16 5.67 -13.28 -20.11
N ARG A 17 5.60 -13.87 -21.29
CA ARG A 17 6.75 -14.12 -22.16
C ARG A 17 6.43 -13.58 -23.54
N TYR A 18 7.42 -13.02 -24.21
CA TYR A 18 7.25 -12.67 -25.62
C TYR A 18 7.06 -13.93 -26.46
N LYS A 19 6.52 -13.76 -27.67
CA LYS A 19 6.45 -14.84 -28.64
C LYS A 19 7.87 -15.34 -28.94
N HIS A 20 8.02 -16.63 -29.19
CA HIS A 20 9.32 -17.26 -29.45
C HIS A 20 10.13 -16.58 -30.57
N GLU A 21 9.44 -16.01 -31.58
CA GLU A 21 10.06 -15.25 -32.68
C GLU A 21 10.78 -13.96 -32.21
N LEU A 22 10.34 -13.37 -31.09
CA LEU A 22 10.90 -12.15 -30.52
C LEU A 22 11.87 -12.44 -29.37
N ASP A 23 11.65 -13.54 -28.67
CA ASP A 23 12.47 -13.98 -27.54
C ASP A 23 12.57 -15.52 -27.55
N PRO A 24 13.59 -16.08 -28.23
CA PRO A 24 13.78 -17.53 -28.29
C PRO A 24 14.02 -18.17 -26.92
N ASP A 25 14.65 -17.42 -26.02
CA ASP A 25 15.01 -17.87 -24.66
C ASP A 25 13.79 -17.85 -23.72
N GLY A 26 12.71 -17.14 -24.11
CA GLY A 26 11.45 -17.11 -23.39
C GLY A 26 11.59 -16.60 -21.97
N ILE A 27 12.36 -15.53 -21.80
CA ILE A 27 12.67 -14.93 -20.51
C ILE A 27 11.38 -14.36 -19.90
N PRO A 28 11.00 -14.76 -18.68
CA PRO A 28 9.84 -14.17 -17.99
C PRO A 28 9.99 -12.66 -17.85
N GLN A 29 8.98 -11.94 -18.35
CA GLN A 29 8.83 -10.50 -18.24
C GLN A 29 7.76 -10.17 -17.21
N PHE A 30 7.89 -9.00 -16.59
CA PHE A 30 6.93 -8.47 -15.64
C PHE A 30 6.41 -7.15 -16.18
N GLY A 31 5.10 -6.94 -16.13
CA GLY A 31 4.53 -5.70 -16.63
C GLY A 31 3.03 -5.64 -16.52
N LEU A 32 2.44 -4.79 -17.35
CA LEU A 32 1.02 -4.54 -17.43
C LEU A 32 0.53 -4.75 -18.86
N VAL A 33 -0.71 -5.23 -19.00
CA VAL A 33 -1.38 -5.38 -20.30
C VAL A 33 -2.04 -4.06 -20.66
N ALA A 34 -1.71 -3.49 -21.83
CA ALA A 34 -2.20 -2.17 -22.24
C ALA A 34 -3.74 -2.11 -22.31
N GLU A 35 -4.39 -3.14 -22.83
CA GLU A 35 -5.86 -3.21 -22.87
C GLU A 35 -6.52 -3.29 -21.49
N ASP A 36 -5.85 -3.85 -20.48
CA ASP A 36 -6.37 -3.89 -19.12
C ASP A 36 -6.13 -2.57 -18.38
N VAL A 37 -4.96 -1.96 -18.58
CA VAL A 37 -4.68 -0.60 -18.09
C VAL A 37 -5.67 0.40 -18.68
N GLU A 38 -6.00 0.30 -19.97
CA GLU A 38 -6.97 1.18 -20.64
C GLU A 38 -8.35 1.16 -19.96
N LYS A 39 -8.82 -0.01 -19.50
CA LYS A 39 -10.09 -0.15 -18.78
C LYS A 39 -10.08 0.57 -17.43
N VAL A 40 -8.92 0.61 -16.77
CA VAL A 40 -8.76 1.25 -15.46
C VAL A 40 -8.53 2.76 -15.60
N ASN A 41 -7.59 3.14 -16.46
CA ASN A 41 -7.27 4.53 -16.75
C ASN A 41 -6.73 4.69 -18.19
N PRO A 42 -7.54 5.22 -19.13
CA PRO A 42 -7.15 5.36 -20.53
C PRO A 42 -6.04 6.39 -20.75
N ASP A 43 -5.77 7.29 -19.80
CA ASP A 43 -4.68 8.27 -19.91
C ASP A 43 -3.30 7.65 -19.70
N LEU A 44 -3.25 6.41 -19.17
CA LEU A 44 -2.03 5.65 -18.91
C LEU A 44 -1.59 4.77 -20.09
N VAL A 45 -2.28 4.85 -21.23
CA VAL A 45 -1.91 4.11 -22.44
C VAL A 45 -1.64 5.05 -23.61
N ALA A 46 -0.70 4.67 -24.46
CA ALA A 46 -0.56 5.27 -25.78
C ALA A 46 -1.34 4.43 -26.80
N ARG A 47 -1.99 5.11 -27.74
CA ARG A 47 -2.81 4.50 -28.78
C ARG A 47 -2.08 4.51 -30.13
N ASP A 48 -2.31 3.49 -30.94
CA ASP A 48 -1.84 3.45 -32.33
C ASP A 48 -2.68 4.35 -33.26
N ALA A 49 -2.38 4.33 -34.56
CA ALA A 49 -3.08 5.11 -35.57
C ALA A 49 -4.58 4.75 -35.72
N ASN A 50 -5.00 3.57 -35.26
CA ASN A 50 -6.38 3.12 -35.27
C ASN A 50 -7.10 3.44 -33.94
N GLY A 51 -6.41 4.09 -33.00
CA GLY A 51 -6.94 4.42 -31.68
C GLY A 51 -6.90 3.24 -30.70
N LYS A 52 -6.29 2.10 -31.03
CA LYS A 52 -6.19 0.95 -30.13
C LYS A 52 -5.06 1.14 -29.13
N ALA A 53 -5.27 0.75 -27.87
CA ALA A 53 -4.19 0.69 -26.88
C ALA A 53 -3.01 -0.15 -27.42
N TYR A 54 -1.84 0.46 -27.47
CA TYR A 54 -0.63 -0.13 -28.05
C TYR A 54 0.46 -0.38 -27.01
N THR A 55 0.64 0.55 -26.07
CA THR A 55 1.62 0.41 -25.00
C THR A 55 1.20 1.18 -23.76
N VAL A 56 1.72 0.78 -22.61
CA VAL A 56 1.55 1.47 -21.33
C VAL A 56 2.55 2.61 -21.23
N ARG A 57 2.11 3.76 -20.72
CA ARG A 57 2.96 4.94 -20.45
C ARG A 57 3.69 4.75 -19.13
N TYR A 58 4.71 3.89 -19.12
CA TYR A 58 5.42 3.49 -17.91
C TYR A 58 6.04 4.65 -17.14
N GLU A 59 6.47 5.73 -17.79
CA GLU A 59 6.98 6.93 -17.12
C GLU A 59 5.92 7.59 -16.24
N ALA A 60 4.67 7.65 -16.72
CA ALA A 60 3.55 8.17 -15.95
C ALA A 60 3.20 7.23 -14.79
N VAL A 61 3.12 5.92 -15.05
CA VAL A 61 2.87 4.90 -14.02
C VAL A 61 3.93 4.97 -12.92
N ASN A 62 5.22 5.08 -13.27
CA ASN A 62 6.31 5.15 -12.31
C ASN A 62 6.27 6.42 -11.45
N ALA A 63 5.95 7.57 -12.05
CA ALA A 63 5.78 8.81 -11.30
C ALA A 63 4.58 8.74 -10.33
N MET A 64 3.49 8.11 -10.76
CA MET A 64 2.32 7.86 -9.91
C MET A 64 2.63 6.86 -8.78
N LEU A 65 3.39 5.79 -9.06
CA LEU A 65 3.87 4.82 -8.06
C LEU A 65 4.69 5.50 -6.98
N LEU A 66 5.61 6.40 -7.34
CA LEU A 66 6.37 7.19 -6.38
C LEU A 66 5.44 8.02 -5.48
N ASN A 67 4.40 8.63 -6.05
CA ASN A 67 3.46 9.42 -5.27
C ASN A 67 2.66 8.57 -4.27
N GLU A 68 2.13 7.41 -4.69
CA GLU A 68 1.42 6.50 -3.79
C GLU A 68 2.34 5.91 -2.71
N PHE A 69 3.58 5.56 -3.08
CA PHE A 69 4.59 5.13 -2.10
C PHE A 69 4.86 6.19 -1.03
N LEU A 70 4.98 7.47 -1.42
CA LEU A 70 5.18 8.58 -0.49
C LEU A 70 3.96 8.82 0.40
N LYS A 71 2.73 8.62 -0.11
CA LYS A 71 1.52 8.70 0.71
C LYS A 71 1.48 7.59 1.75
N GLU A 72 1.72 6.34 1.35
CA GLU A 72 1.75 5.20 2.25
C GLU A 72 2.86 5.35 3.30
N HIS A 73 4.04 5.82 2.92
CA HIS A 73 5.12 6.11 3.88
C HIS A 73 4.70 7.12 4.95
N ARG A 74 4.03 8.21 4.58
CA ARG A 74 3.49 9.18 5.55
C ARG A 74 2.39 8.57 6.42
N LYS A 75 1.54 7.72 5.84
CA LYS A 75 0.47 7.04 6.59
C LYS A 75 1.07 6.09 7.63
N VAL A 76 2.11 5.34 7.28
CA VAL A 76 2.84 4.46 8.19
C VAL A 76 3.44 5.27 9.35
N GLN A 77 4.14 6.37 9.08
CA GLN A 77 4.70 7.23 10.13
C GLN A 77 3.65 7.77 11.10
N GLU A 78 2.47 8.13 10.59
CA GLU A 78 1.36 8.60 11.44
C GLU A 78 0.76 7.46 12.27
N LEU A 79 0.61 6.27 11.68
CA LEU A 79 0.15 5.08 12.40
C LEU A 79 1.14 4.67 13.50
N GLU A 80 2.45 4.72 13.25
CA GLU A 80 3.48 4.44 14.25
C GLU A 80 3.36 5.36 15.49
N LYS A 81 3.16 6.67 15.28
CA LYS A 81 2.91 7.63 16.37
C LYS A 81 1.63 7.32 17.14
N GLN A 82 0.58 6.88 16.45
CA GLN A 82 -0.67 6.50 17.11
C GLN A 82 -0.49 5.23 17.94
N VAL A 83 0.24 4.23 17.44
CA VAL A 83 0.58 3.01 18.18
C VAL A 83 1.39 3.33 19.43
N GLU A 84 2.38 4.23 19.34
CA GLU A 84 3.16 4.68 20.51
C GLU A 84 2.26 5.32 21.59
N LYS A 85 1.39 6.26 21.18
CA LYS A 85 0.44 6.92 22.09
C LYS A 85 -0.53 5.93 22.74
N LEU A 86 -1.07 5.00 21.96
CA LEU A 86 -1.98 3.97 22.47
C LEU A 86 -1.25 3.04 23.45
N THR A 87 -0.01 2.67 23.15
CA THR A 87 0.81 1.83 24.04
C THR A 87 1.08 2.53 25.38
N ALA A 88 1.46 3.81 25.35
CA ALA A 88 1.65 4.61 26.56
C ALA A 88 0.35 4.76 27.38
N GLY A 89 -0.78 4.98 26.70
CA GLY A 89 -2.10 5.05 27.34
C GLY A 89 -2.50 3.73 28.01
N LEU A 90 -2.26 2.60 27.34
CA LEU A 90 -2.54 1.27 27.88
C LEU A 90 -1.67 0.96 29.11
N GLN A 91 -0.39 1.31 29.09
CA GLN A 91 0.49 1.16 30.26
C GLN A 91 -0.05 1.95 31.45
N LYS A 92 -0.44 3.20 31.25
CA LYS A 92 -1.00 4.04 32.31
C LYS A 92 -2.28 3.45 32.91
N VAL A 93 -3.22 3.02 32.07
CA VAL A 93 -4.46 2.38 32.53
C VAL A 93 -4.18 1.08 33.27
N SER A 94 -3.24 0.26 32.79
CA SER A 94 -2.83 -0.97 33.48
C SER A 94 -2.31 -0.69 34.88
N THR A 95 -1.44 0.32 35.05
CA THR A 95 -0.94 0.73 36.36
C THR A 95 -2.06 1.24 37.27
N GLU A 96 -2.99 2.06 36.76
CA GLU A 96 -4.14 2.54 37.54
C GLU A 96 -5.04 1.39 38.00
N VAL A 97 -5.32 0.41 37.12
CA VAL A 97 -6.11 -0.77 37.46
C VAL A 97 -5.41 -1.63 38.51
N GLU A 98 -4.11 -1.87 38.38
CA GLU A 98 -3.32 -2.58 39.38
C GLU A 98 -3.34 -1.89 40.75
N MET A 99 -3.18 -0.57 40.80
CA MET A 99 -3.26 0.21 42.05
C MET A 99 -4.66 0.21 42.66
N SER A 100 -5.72 0.03 41.86
CA SER A 100 -7.11 -0.01 42.32
C SER A 100 -7.60 -1.40 42.77
N ARG A 101 -6.81 -2.47 42.55
CA ARG A 101 -7.21 -3.83 42.97
C ARG A 101 -7.17 -3.98 44.50
N PRO A 102 -8.22 -4.56 45.12
CA PRO A 102 -8.32 -4.67 46.57
C PRO A 102 -7.49 -5.85 47.08
N ALA A 103 -6.16 -5.70 47.11
CA ALA A 103 -5.26 -6.60 47.83
C ALA A 103 -4.48 -5.89 48.96
N SER A 104 -4.68 -4.58 49.16
CA SER A 104 -4.06 -3.80 50.24
C SER A 104 -5.02 -3.43 51.38
N ARG A 105 -6.22 -4.00 51.42
CA ARG A 105 -7.14 -3.89 52.57
C ARG A 105 -7.47 -5.28 53.08
N THR A 106 -7.27 -5.48 54.39
CA THR A 106 -7.46 -6.72 55.18
C THR A 106 -6.28 -7.69 55.02
N VAL A 107 -5.35 -7.89 55.96
CA VAL A 107 -5.52 -8.07 57.41
C VAL A 107 -4.32 -7.46 58.17
N LEU A 108 -4.51 -6.23 58.67
CA LEU A 108 -3.77 -5.69 59.82
C LEU A 108 -4.84 -5.36 60.86
N ASN A 109 -5.53 -6.39 61.35
CA ASN A 109 -6.38 -6.26 62.53
C ASN A 109 -5.91 -7.28 63.55
N ASN A 110 -4.96 -6.83 64.35
CA ASN A 110 -4.31 -7.55 65.43
C ASN A 110 -5.05 -7.22 66.72
N GLN A 111 -5.89 -8.14 67.21
CA GLN A 111 -6.28 -8.30 68.63
C GLN A 111 -6.59 -9.76 68.90
#